data_AF-A0A7C5H2R4-F1
#
_entry.id   AF-A0A7C5H2R4-F1
#
_cell.length_a   1.000
_cell.length_b   1.000
_cell.length_c   1.000
_cell.angle_alpha   90.00
_cell.angle_beta   90.00
_cell.angle_gamma   90.00
#
_symmetry.space_group_name_H-M   'P 1'
#
loop_
_entity.id
_entity.type
_entity.pdbx_description
1 polymer ?
#
loop_
_entity_poly.entity_id
_entity_poly.type
_entity_poly.pdbx_seq_one_letter_code
_entity_poly.pdbx_strand_id
1 'polypeptide(L)'
;MNDPTWIRENIGIPGSIPGEPYQHPEGFDAWLEENLGSPEDAGPVTLFGLTLDRCVLCCAQQLTFRGYKVLYLAEGTDTASGDVSERELMIESPPFIYFGKGIRFSDLVDRF
;
A
#
# COMPACT_ATOMS: atom_id res chain seq x y z
N MET A 1 5.24 -1.52 -13.73
CA MET A 1 6.17 -0.51 -13.17
C MET A 1 5.49 -0.04 -11.91
N ASN A 2 5.78 -0.72 -10.80
CA ASN A 2 4.96 -0.71 -9.58
C ASN A 2 5.70 -0.05 -8.41
N ASP A 3 6.79 0.64 -8.73
CA ASP A 3 7.65 1.24 -7.71
C ASP A 3 7.10 2.61 -7.33
N PRO A 4 7.19 2.95 -6.04
CA PRO A 4 6.62 4.17 -5.53
C PRO A 4 7.25 5.38 -6.19
N THR A 5 6.44 6.09 -6.97
CA THR A 5 6.86 7.27 -7.71
C THR A 5 7.17 8.47 -6.82
N TRP A 6 6.85 8.37 -5.53
CA TRP A 6 7.12 9.38 -4.51
C TRP A 6 8.54 9.34 -3.93
N ILE A 7 9.40 8.41 -4.36
CA ILE A 7 10.85 8.44 -4.06
C ILE A 7 11.67 9.13 -5.14
N ARG A 8 11.01 9.66 -6.19
CA ARG A 8 11.68 10.37 -7.27
C ARG A 8 12.33 11.64 -6.75
N GLU A 9 13.43 12.02 -7.37
CA GLU A 9 14.01 13.35 -7.16
C GLU A 9 12.96 14.44 -7.39
N ASN A 10 12.91 15.41 -6.48
CA ASN A 10 12.02 16.59 -6.53
C ASN A 10 10.51 16.33 -6.43
N ILE A 11 10.05 15.09 -6.22
CA ILE A 11 8.61 14.83 -6.05
C ILE A 11 8.10 15.43 -4.73
N GLY A 12 6.98 16.13 -4.78
CA GLY A 12 6.42 16.82 -3.60
C GLY A 12 7.10 18.12 -3.22
N ILE A 13 8.15 18.57 -3.95
CA ILE A 13 8.82 19.86 -3.71
C ILE A 13 8.18 20.95 -4.60
N PRO A 14 7.55 21.99 -4.03
CA PRO A 14 6.96 23.07 -4.82
C PRO A 14 7.99 23.81 -5.67
N GLY A 15 7.68 24.03 -6.95
CA GLY A 15 8.52 24.80 -7.87
C GLY A 15 9.67 24.03 -8.54
N SER A 16 9.87 22.77 -8.17
CA SER A 16 10.86 21.89 -8.81
C SER A 16 10.23 21.04 -9.92
N ILE A 17 11.04 20.64 -10.90
CA ILE A 17 10.62 19.67 -11.92
C ILE A 17 10.86 18.27 -11.35
N PRO A 18 9.81 17.42 -11.24
CA PRO A 18 9.98 16.04 -10.81
C PRO A 18 10.92 15.29 -11.75
N GLY A 19 11.78 14.44 -11.19
CA GLY A 19 12.61 13.53 -11.97
C GLY A 19 11.76 12.56 -12.79
N GLU A 20 12.39 11.97 -13.82
CA GLU A 20 11.74 10.96 -14.67
C GLU A 20 11.22 9.78 -13.83
N PRO A 21 10.18 9.06 -14.31
CA PRO A 21 9.79 7.79 -13.71
C PRO A 21 10.93 6.77 -13.77
N TYR A 22 11.47 6.38 -12.62
CA TYR A 22 12.38 5.25 -12.51
C TYR A 22 12.00 4.33 -11.36
N GLN A 23 12.38 3.06 -11.50
CA GLN A 23 12.38 2.07 -10.43
C GLN A 23 13.56 2.35 -9.51
N HIS A 24 13.34 2.41 -8.20
CA HIS A 24 14.42 2.63 -7.23
C HIS A 24 14.22 1.78 -5.97
N PRO A 25 14.37 0.45 -6.09
CA PRO A 25 14.10 -0.48 -5.00
C PRO A 25 14.88 -0.15 -3.72
N GLU A 26 16.18 0.19 -3.80
CA GLU A 26 16.96 0.46 -2.59
C GLU A 26 16.47 1.69 -1.83
N GLY A 27 16.02 2.72 -2.55
CA GLY A 27 15.45 3.92 -1.91
C GLY A 27 14.08 3.66 -1.30
N PHE A 28 13.29 2.75 -1.87
CA PHE A 28 12.06 2.32 -1.23
C PHE A 28 12.35 1.50 0.03
N ASP A 29 13.33 0.60 -0.01
CA ASP A 29 13.75 -0.20 1.15
C ASP A 29 14.24 0.71 2.28
N ALA A 30 15.07 1.71 1.96
CA ALA A 30 15.54 2.70 2.93
C ALA A 30 14.39 3.51 3.53
N TRP A 31 13.44 3.94 2.70
CA TRP A 31 12.26 4.67 3.18
C TRP A 31 11.39 3.81 4.11
N LEU A 32 11.19 2.53 3.77
CA LEU A 32 10.42 1.60 4.62
C LEU A 32 11.10 1.39 5.97
N GLU A 33 12.41 1.16 5.99
CA GLU A 33 13.16 0.99 7.24
C GLU A 33 13.07 2.25 8.12
N GLU A 34 13.20 3.45 7.53
CA GLU A 34 13.12 4.72 8.26
C GLU A 34 11.73 4.97 8.87
N ASN A 35 10.65 4.59 8.16
CA ASN A 35 9.29 4.98 8.53
C ASN A 35 8.49 3.89 9.24
N LEU A 36 8.76 2.63 8.94
CA LEU A 36 8.06 1.47 9.48
C LEU A 36 8.97 0.60 10.35
N GLY A 37 10.29 0.67 10.15
CA GLY A 37 11.25 -0.27 10.73
C GLY A 37 11.26 -1.61 9.99
N SER A 38 12.01 -2.58 10.52
CA SER A 38 12.12 -3.92 9.93
C SER A 38 10.74 -4.62 9.87
N PRO A 39 10.52 -5.54 8.90
CA PRO A 39 9.28 -6.32 8.83
C PRO A 39 8.95 -7.08 10.12
N GLU A 40 9.96 -7.46 10.90
CA GLU A 40 9.83 -8.13 12.19
C GLU A 40 9.30 -7.20 13.28
N ASP A 41 9.64 -5.92 13.23
CA ASP A 41 9.33 -4.92 14.26
C ASP A 41 8.11 -4.04 13.92
N ALA A 42 7.84 -3.80 12.63
CA ALA A 42 6.83 -2.85 12.13
C ALA A 42 5.38 -3.22 12.49
N GLY A 43 5.11 -4.48 12.84
CA GLY A 43 3.75 -4.99 12.98
C GLY A 43 2.97 -4.98 11.65
N PRO A 44 1.63 -5.16 11.69
CA PRO A 44 0.81 -5.11 10.48
C PRO A 44 0.69 -3.69 9.89
N VAL A 45 1.06 -3.53 8.63
CA VAL A 45 0.95 -2.29 7.85
C VAL A 45 -0.45 -2.16 7.27
N THR A 46 -1.17 -1.10 7.63
CA THR A 46 -2.51 -0.84 7.12
C THR A 46 -2.44 0.07 5.89
N LEU A 47 -2.95 -0.42 4.76
CA LEU A 47 -3.03 0.32 3.50
C LEU A 47 -4.43 0.90 3.29
N PHE A 48 -4.43 2.15 2.83
CA PHE A 48 -5.59 2.89 2.34
C PHE A 48 -5.15 3.74 1.15
N GLY A 49 -6.11 4.18 0.34
CA GLY A 49 -5.87 4.95 -0.88
C GLY A 49 -6.55 4.33 -2.10
N LEU A 50 -6.30 4.93 -3.27
CA LEU A 50 -6.94 4.56 -4.53
C LEU A 50 -5.91 4.30 -5.64
N THR A 51 -6.19 3.43 -6.60
CA THR A 51 -7.33 2.48 -6.63
C THR A 51 -6.90 1.13 -6.06
N LEU A 52 -7.85 0.40 -5.47
CA LEU A 52 -7.66 -0.90 -4.83
C LEU A 52 -7.01 -1.90 -5.80
N ASP A 53 -7.58 -1.97 -7.01
CA ASP A 53 -7.22 -2.85 -8.12
C ASP A 53 -5.88 -2.50 -8.81
N ARG A 54 -5.22 -1.40 -8.41
CA ARG A 54 -3.97 -0.93 -9.01
C ARG A 54 -2.93 -0.58 -7.96
N CYS A 55 -2.88 0.69 -7.54
CA CYS A 55 -1.81 1.24 -6.72
C CYS A 55 -1.74 0.56 -5.35
N VAL A 56 -2.90 0.28 -4.76
CA VAL A 56 -2.97 -0.38 -3.44
C VAL A 56 -2.50 -1.82 -3.56
N LEU A 57 -2.98 -2.58 -4.56
CA LEU A 57 -2.51 -3.95 -4.82
C LEU A 57 -0.99 -4.00 -5.08
N CYS A 58 -0.48 -3.08 -5.90
CA CYS A 58 0.95 -3.01 -6.20
C CYS A 58 1.78 -2.73 -4.94
N CYS A 59 1.33 -1.81 -4.10
CA CYS A 59 1.97 -1.52 -2.82
C CYS A 59 1.96 -2.75 -1.90
N ALA A 60 0.81 -3.42 -1.78
CA ALA A 60 0.68 -4.64 -0.97
C ALA A 60 1.61 -5.77 -1.43
N GLN A 61 1.75 -5.96 -2.75
CA GLN A 61 2.71 -6.89 -3.32
C GLN A 61 4.14 -6.55 -2.93
N GLN A 62 4.55 -5.28 -3.09
CA GLN A 62 5.91 -4.83 -2.78
C GLN A 62 6.24 -4.98 -1.28
N LEU A 63 5.27 -4.70 -0.40
CA LEU A 63 5.41 -4.90 1.04
C LEU A 63 5.47 -6.39 1.41
N THR A 64 4.58 -7.20 0.85
CA THR A 64 4.54 -8.65 1.12
C THR A 64 5.83 -9.34 0.66
N PHE A 65 6.37 -8.98 -0.51
CA PHE A 65 7.65 -9.53 -0.99
C PHE A 65 8.84 -9.18 -0.10
N ARG A 66 8.72 -8.13 0.73
CA ARG A 66 9.71 -7.73 1.73
C ARG A 66 9.43 -8.29 3.13
N GLY A 67 8.38 -9.10 3.29
CA GLY A 67 8.04 -9.75 4.56
C GLY A 67 7.07 -8.97 5.45
N TYR A 68 6.62 -7.78 5.06
CA TYR A 68 5.64 -7.02 5.83
C TYR A 68 4.26 -7.70 5.79
N LYS A 69 3.54 -7.65 6.91
CA LYS A 69 2.15 -8.10 6.98
C LYS A 69 1.23 -6.94 6.59
N VAL A 70 0.40 -7.13 5.58
CA VAL A 70 -0.45 -6.06 5.05
C VAL A 70 -1.92 -6.25 5.46
N LEU A 71 -2.57 -5.14 5.81
CA LEU A 71 -4.01 -5.03 6.02
C LEU A 71 -4.59 -4.04 5.00
N TYR A 72 -5.75 -4.32 4.41
CA TYR A 72 -6.47 -3.39 3.54
C TYR A 72 -7.63 -2.79 4.32
N LEU A 73 -7.65 -1.46 4.49
CA LEU A 73 -8.78 -0.79 5.11
C LEU A 73 -9.90 -0.60 4.09
N ALA A 74 -10.96 -1.38 4.20
CA ALA A 74 -12.03 -1.45 3.20
C ALA A 74 -12.69 -0.07 2.96
N GLU A 75 -12.95 0.69 4.02
CA GLU A 75 -13.55 2.01 3.93
C GLU A 75 -12.57 3.10 3.48
N GLY A 76 -11.27 2.81 3.49
CA GLY A 76 -10.20 3.71 3.05
C GLY A 76 -9.76 3.47 1.60
N THR A 77 -10.42 2.56 0.88
CA THR A 77 -10.05 2.20 -0.49
C THR A 77 -11.29 1.93 -1.35
N ASP A 78 -11.08 1.94 -2.67
CA ASP A 78 -12.11 1.67 -3.65
C ASP A 78 -11.49 1.19 -4.96
N THR A 79 -12.22 0.40 -5.73
CA THR A 79 -11.81 -0.05 -7.06
C THR A 79 -11.95 1.08 -8.07
N ALA A 80 -11.37 0.93 -9.25
CA ALA A 80 -11.56 1.89 -10.33
C ALA A 80 -13.04 2.08 -10.76
N SER A 81 -13.91 1.10 -10.49
CA SER A 81 -15.35 1.19 -10.80
C SER A 81 -16.15 1.96 -9.74
N GLY A 82 -15.65 2.03 -8.50
CA GLY A 82 -16.40 2.55 -7.35
C GLY A 82 -17.53 1.64 -6.89
N ASP A 83 -17.62 0.40 -7.40
CA ASP A 83 -18.62 -0.56 -6.96
C ASP A 83 -18.21 -1.20 -5.64
N VAL A 84 -18.98 -0.90 -4.59
CA VAL A 84 -18.76 -1.43 -3.25
C VAL A 84 -18.74 -2.96 -3.25
N SER A 85 -19.60 -3.62 -4.01
CA SER A 85 -19.64 -5.09 -4.06
C SER A 85 -18.38 -5.69 -4.70
N GLU A 86 -17.80 -4.99 -5.67
CA GLU A 86 -16.53 -5.38 -6.28
C GLU A 86 -15.39 -5.22 -5.27
N ARG A 87 -15.34 -4.08 -4.56
CA ARG A 87 -14.36 -3.86 -3.49
C ARG A 87 -14.42 -4.97 -2.44
N GLU A 88 -15.63 -5.31 -1.96
CA GLU A 88 -15.81 -6.39 -0.97
C GLU A 88 -15.32 -7.73 -1.49
N LEU A 89 -15.69 -8.08 -2.71
CA LEU A 89 -15.24 -9.32 -3.33
C LEU A 89 -13.71 -9.34 -3.47
N MET A 90 -13.10 -8.23 -3.86
CA MET A 90 -11.66 -8.16 -4.08
C MET A 90 -10.89 -8.37 -2.78
N ILE A 91 -11.25 -7.73 -1.67
CA ILE A 91 -10.49 -7.87 -0.41
C ILE A 91 -10.62 -9.27 0.24
N GLU A 92 -11.60 -10.07 -0.20
CA GLU A 92 -11.86 -11.43 0.30
C GLU A 92 -11.42 -12.55 -0.68
N SER A 93 -10.90 -12.21 -1.87
CA SER A 93 -10.57 -13.20 -2.90
C SER A 93 -9.15 -13.06 -3.48
N PRO A 94 -8.64 -14.10 -4.15
CA PRO A 94 -7.40 -13.99 -4.91
C PRO A 94 -7.48 -12.91 -6.00
N PRO A 95 -6.41 -12.12 -6.22
CA PRO A 95 -5.08 -12.29 -5.61
C PRO A 95 -4.89 -11.56 -4.27
N PHE A 96 -5.84 -10.75 -3.79
CA PHE A 96 -5.62 -9.86 -2.64
C PHE A 96 -5.32 -10.61 -1.34
N ILE A 97 -6.01 -11.73 -1.10
CA ILE A 97 -5.78 -12.57 0.09
C ILE A 97 -4.39 -13.20 0.14
N TYR A 98 -3.64 -13.20 -0.98
CA TYR A 98 -2.25 -13.64 -1.00
C TYR A 98 -1.28 -12.56 -0.50
N PHE A 99 -1.70 -11.30 -0.54
CA PHE A 99 -0.85 -10.14 -0.26
C PHE A 99 -1.32 -9.32 0.93
N GLY A 100 -2.36 -9.74 1.64
CA GLY A 100 -2.86 -9.05 2.82
C GLY A 100 -4.23 -9.54 3.27
N LYS A 101 -4.79 -8.86 4.26
CA LYS A 101 -6.12 -9.16 4.81
C LYS A 101 -7.00 -7.90 4.83
N GLY A 102 -8.23 -8.01 4.33
CA GLY A 102 -9.24 -6.95 4.49
C GLY A 102 -9.63 -6.74 5.95
N ILE A 103 -9.70 -5.48 6.37
CA ILE A 103 -10.18 -5.04 7.68
C ILE A 103 -11.17 -3.89 7.53
N ARG A 104 -11.96 -3.66 8.57
CA ARG A 104 -12.87 -2.53 8.74
C ARG A 104 -12.33 -1.52 9.74
N PHE A 105 -12.88 -0.30 9.73
CA PHE A 105 -12.63 0.65 10.81
C PHE A 105 -12.99 0.09 12.19
N SER A 106 -14.07 -0.69 12.28
CA SER A 106 -14.47 -1.36 13.53
C SER A 106 -13.36 -2.25 14.10
N ASP A 107 -12.56 -2.88 13.24
CA ASP A 107 -11.48 -3.78 13.66
C ASP A 107 -10.26 -3.03 14.22
N LEU A 108 -10.18 -1.71 13.97
CA LEU A 108 -9.12 -0.83 14.49
C LEU A 108 -9.48 -0.22 15.84
N VAL A 109 -10.76 0.07 16.09
CA VAL A 109 -11.23 0.72 17.33
C VAL A 109 -11.03 -0.18 18.55
N ASP A 110 -11.15 -1.50 18.39
CA ASP A 110 -10.94 -2.46 19.47
C ASP A 110 -9.46 -2.66 19.87
N ARG A 111 -8.54 -1.90 19.26
CA ARG A 111 -7.08 -2.02 19.47
C ARG A 111 -6.45 -0.84 20.23
N PHE A 112 -7.22 0.18 20.57
CA PHE A 112 -6.80 1.36 21.33
C PHE A 112 -7.73 1.61 22.51
#